data_AF-A0A7X8GJS5-F1
#
_entry.id   AF-A0A7X8GJS5-F1
#
_cell.length_a   1.000
_cell.length_b   1.000
_cell.length_c   1.000
_cell.angle_alpha   90.00
_cell.angle_beta   90.00
_cell.angle_gamma   90.00
#
_symmetry.space_group_name_H-M   'P 1'
#
loop_
_entity.id
_entity.type
_entity.pdbx_description
1 polymer ?
#
loop_
_entity_poly.entity_id
_entity_poly.type
_entity_poly.pdbx_seq_one_letter_code
_entity_poly.pdbx_strand_id
1 'polypeptide(L)'
;MNVNLLFGKREEEAQMFNESWPWKRELGECANQLRAAGQMTHWESLDVADSEDSYEAETEAVFEVERALMVGSFALRRLLGMPYKVTKQIRKSTVEVTAYPLRADRSAPDFLDAISAFDWYDLTRPARGQITTAQMCNLFVHSHVLHFAWDLAGISVEEASILQEDDPRLSGPVTLGGFYVATDTSSRTHLTRVELDTVADSFEAMAQDNVVALSLRRDARGRRHLLDASGEPRILG
;
A
#
# COMPACT_ATOMS: atom_id res chain seq x y z
N MET A 1 11.16 -26.72 -28.13
CA MET A 1 11.48 -27.60 -26.98
C MET A 1 11.21 -26.81 -25.71
N ASN A 2 10.27 -27.25 -24.87
CA ASN A 2 9.99 -26.64 -23.57
C ASN A 2 10.92 -27.29 -22.55
N VAL A 3 11.62 -26.47 -21.76
CA VAL A 3 12.51 -26.96 -20.70
C VAL A 3 11.94 -26.42 -19.39
N ASN A 4 11.55 -27.32 -18.49
CA ASN A 4 11.26 -26.98 -17.10
C ASN A 4 12.55 -27.13 -16.30
N LEU A 5 12.97 -26.05 -15.64
CA LEU A 5 13.99 -26.15 -14.62
C LEU A 5 13.26 -26.39 -13.30
N LEU A 6 13.35 -27.63 -12.79
CA LEU A 6 12.91 -28.02 -11.46
C LEU A 6 14.12 -27.89 -10.53
N PHE A 7 14.03 -27.04 -9.53
CA PHE A 7 15.14 -26.77 -8.62
C PHE A 7 14.93 -27.56 -7.32
N GLY A 8 15.77 -28.57 -7.09
CA GLY A 8 15.78 -29.35 -5.86
C GLY A 8 16.65 -28.71 -4.78
N LYS A 9 16.14 -28.64 -3.55
CA LYS A 9 16.75 -28.41 -2.22
C LYS A 9 18.29 -28.24 -2.11
N ARG A 10 18.93 -27.35 -2.87
CA ARG A 10 20.25 -26.80 -2.57
C ARG A 10 20.09 -25.29 -2.46
N GLU A 11 20.19 -24.80 -1.22
CA GLU A 11 20.00 -23.40 -0.84
C GLU A 11 20.84 -22.44 -1.69
N GLU A 12 22.00 -22.85 -2.20
CA GLU A 12 22.91 -22.01 -2.99
C GLU A 12 22.46 -21.74 -4.44
N GLU A 13 21.77 -22.67 -5.12
CA GLU A 13 21.32 -22.46 -6.51
C GLU A 13 19.98 -21.70 -6.58
N ALA A 14 19.12 -21.86 -5.58
CA ALA A 14 17.91 -21.04 -5.41
C ALA A 14 18.26 -19.57 -5.12
N GLN A 15 19.39 -19.32 -4.48
CA GLN A 15 19.91 -17.98 -4.17
C GLN A 15 20.27 -17.19 -5.43
N MET A 16 20.72 -17.88 -6.49
CA MET A 16 21.21 -17.24 -7.72
C MET A 16 20.11 -16.59 -8.58
N PHE A 17 18.82 -16.87 -8.33
CA PHE A 17 17.69 -16.24 -9.06
C PHE A 17 17.07 -15.03 -8.31
N ASN A 18 17.35 -14.88 -7.02
CA ASN A 18 16.60 -13.99 -6.11
C ASN A 18 17.38 -12.72 -5.69
N GLU A 19 17.90 -11.95 -6.66
CA GLU A 19 18.29 -10.54 -6.42
C GLU A 19 17.12 -9.67 -5.89
N SER A 20 15.90 -10.21 -5.86
CA SER A 20 14.73 -9.58 -5.25
C SER A 20 14.65 -9.74 -3.73
N TRP A 21 15.46 -10.60 -3.12
CA TRP A 21 15.39 -10.87 -1.67
C TRP A 21 15.55 -9.61 -0.80
N PRO A 22 16.49 -8.68 -1.07
CA PRO A 22 16.59 -7.45 -0.28
C PRO A 22 15.29 -6.65 -0.28
N TRP A 23 14.61 -6.56 -1.44
CA TRP A 23 13.32 -5.89 -1.57
C TRP A 23 12.19 -6.62 -0.84
N LYS A 24 12.19 -7.95 -0.87
CA LYS A 24 11.19 -8.77 -0.16
C LYS A 24 11.34 -8.70 1.35
N ARG A 25 12.58 -8.68 1.86
CA ARG A 25 12.87 -8.44 3.28
C ARG A 25 12.36 -7.06 3.70
N GLU A 26 12.70 -6.02 2.94
CA GLU A 26 12.26 -4.65 3.21
C GLU A 26 10.72 -4.56 3.29
N LEU A 27 10.01 -5.19 2.35
CA LEU A 27 8.55 -5.23 2.37
C LEU A 27 7.98 -5.89 3.62
N GLY A 28 8.62 -6.95 4.12
CA GLY A 28 8.24 -7.58 5.38
C GLY A 28 8.43 -6.65 6.58
N GLU A 29 9.53 -5.89 6.61
CA GLU A 29 9.80 -4.89 7.65
C GLU A 29 8.78 -3.75 7.61
N CYS A 30 8.51 -3.19 6.43
CA CYS A 30 7.48 -2.16 6.25
C CYS A 30 6.08 -2.66 6.66
N ALA A 31 5.71 -3.89 6.30
CA ALA A 31 4.42 -4.46 6.69
C ALA A 31 4.25 -4.53 8.21
N ASN A 32 5.30 -4.95 8.92
CA ASN A 32 5.30 -5.03 10.38
C ASN A 32 5.23 -3.63 11.03
N GLN A 33 5.94 -2.65 10.47
CA GLN A 33 5.91 -1.26 10.95
C GLN A 33 4.51 -0.65 10.79
N LEU A 34 3.87 -0.84 9.62
CA LEU A 34 2.51 -0.36 9.39
C LEU A 34 1.51 -0.99 10.38
N ARG A 35 1.59 -2.31 10.60
CA ARG A 35 0.71 -2.99 11.56
C ARG A 35 0.93 -2.53 13.00
N ALA A 36 2.18 -2.32 13.40
CA ALA A 36 2.49 -1.79 14.72
C ALA A 36 1.87 -0.40 14.90
N ALA A 37 1.95 0.47 13.89
CA ALA A 37 1.36 1.80 13.91
C ALA A 37 -0.18 1.78 14.02
N GLY A 38 -0.85 0.86 13.33
CA GLY A 38 -2.30 0.68 13.44
C GLY A 38 -2.78 0.23 14.82
N GLN A 39 -1.91 -0.42 15.60
CA GLN A 39 -2.20 -0.86 16.97
C GLN A 39 -1.93 0.23 18.02
N MET A 40 -1.30 1.34 17.64
CA MET A 40 -1.07 2.47 18.55
C MET A 40 -2.40 3.20 18.76
N THR A 41 -2.90 3.20 19.99
CA THR A 41 -4.19 3.79 20.40
C THR A 41 -4.05 5.20 21.01
N HIS A 42 -2.85 5.76 20.98
CA HIS A 42 -2.44 6.87 21.82
C HIS A 42 -1.76 7.98 21.03
N TRP A 43 -2.12 8.14 19.76
CA TRP A 43 -1.67 9.27 18.93
C TRP A 43 -2.02 10.61 19.59
N GLU A 44 -3.19 10.73 20.23
CA GLU A 44 -3.61 11.90 21.03
C GLU A 44 -2.80 12.14 22.31
N SER A 45 -2.14 11.12 22.88
CA SER A 45 -1.38 11.31 24.13
C SER A 45 0.01 11.92 23.92
N LEU A 46 0.40 12.13 22.66
CA LEU A 46 1.56 12.92 22.30
C LEU A 46 1.27 14.43 22.35
N ASP A 47 -0.01 14.81 22.52
CA ASP A 47 -0.49 16.19 22.52
C ASP A 47 -0.86 16.72 23.93
N VAL A 48 -0.29 16.15 25.01
CA VAL A 48 -0.60 16.58 26.41
C VAL A 48 0.65 16.83 27.28
N ALA A 49 1.81 16.97 26.67
CA ALA A 49 2.92 17.68 27.31
C ALA A 49 3.33 18.81 26.38
N ASP A 50 3.13 20.07 26.83
CA ASP A 50 3.74 21.30 26.29
C ASP A 50 5.29 21.22 26.41
N SER A 51 5.88 20.19 25.83
CA SER A 51 7.30 19.92 25.79
C SER A 51 7.66 19.60 24.34
N GLU A 52 8.66 20.30 23.84
CA GLU A 52 9.26 20.13 22.51
C GLU A 52 9.53 18.64 22.21
N ASP A 53 9.95 17.87 23.22
CA ASP A 53 10.22 16.43 23.15
C ASP A 53 9.00 15.55 22.75
N SER A 54 7.77 15.96 23.09
CA SER A 54 6.54 15.20 22.79
C SER A 54 6.13 15.37 21.32
N TYR A 55 6.23 16.60 20.83
CA TYR A 55 5.97 16.95 19.43
C TYR A 55 7.00 16.32 18.49
N GLU A 56 8.28 16.30 18.88
CA GLU A 56 9.33 15.62 18.12
C GLU A 56 9.06 14.11 18.01
N ALA A 57 8.67 13.45 19.11
CA ALA A 57 8.37 12.02 19.11
C ALA A 57 7.17 11.66 18.22
N GLU A 58 6.13 12.49 18.20
CA GLU A 58 4.98 12.31 17.31
C GLU A 58 5.34 12.49 15.85
N THR A 59 6.06 13.56 15.55
CA THR A 59 6.52 13.85 14.19
C THR A 59 7.39 12.71 13.66
N GLU A 60 8.29 12.18 14.48
CA GLU A 60 9.14 11.04 14.12
C GLU A 60 8.31 9.76 13.92
N ALA A 61 7.30 9.49 14.77
CA ALA A 61 6.43 8.34 14.60
C ALA A 61 5.63 8.41 13.29
N VAL A 62 5.06 9.57 12.96
CA VAL A 62 4.35 9.81 11.69
C VAL A 62 5.32 9.66 10.51
N PHE A 63 6.52 10.23 10.61
CA PHE A 63 7.56 10.10 9.59
C PHE A 63 7.94 8.64 9.34
N GLU A 64 8.10 7.83 10.38
CA GLU A 64 8.45 6.41 10.24
C GLU A 64 7.33 5.62 9.53
N VAL A 65 6.06 5.94 9.79
CA VAL A 65 4.93 5.34 9.06
C VAL A 65 4.93 5.77 7.59
N GLU A 66 5.11 7.07 7.31
CA GLU A 66 5.20 7.57 5.94
C GLU A 66 6.37 6.92 5.19
N ARG A 67 7.53 6.80 5.86
CA ARG A 67 8.73 6.17 5.32
C ARG A 67 8.45 4.71 4.97
N ALA A 68 7.83 3.94 5.87
CA ALA A 68 7.46 2.55 5.62
C ALA A 68 6.49 2.42 4.43
N LEU A 69 5.48 3.30 4.36
CA LEU A 69 4.52 3.34 3.26
C LEU A 69 5.20 3.61 1.91
N MET A 70 6.06 4.64 1.86
CA MET A 70 6.73 5.08 0.64
C MET A 70 7.77 4.07 0.16
N VAL A 71 8.64 3.60 1.06
CA VAL A 71 9.67 2.61 0.75
C VAL A 71 9.03 1.29 0.30
N GLY A 72 8.02 0.81 1.04
CA GLY A 72 7.29 -0.39 0.70
C GLY A 72 6.57 -0.26 -0.64
N SER A 73 5.89 0.85 -0.90
CA SER A 73 5.21 1.10 -2.18
C SER A 73 6.19 1.12 -3.37
N PHE A 74 7.37 1.72 -3.19
CA PHE A 74 8.42 1.73 -4.20
C PHE A 74 8.99 0.34 -4.44
N ALA A 75 9.33 -0.40 -3.38
CA ALA A 75 9.85 -1.77 -3.46
C ALA A 75 8.85 -2.71 -4.15
N LEU A 76 7.58 -2.64 -3.78
CA LEU A 76 6.50 -3.42 -4.36
C LEU A 76 6.35 -3.14 -5.86
N ARG A 77 6.25 -1.84 -6.23
CA ARG A 77 6.18 -1.41 -7.63
C ARG A 77 7.38 -1.90 -8.43
N ARG A 78 8.58 -1.81 -7.85
CA ARG A 78 9.82 -2.24 -8.50
C ARG A 78 9.79 -3.74 -8.81
N LEU A 79 9.36 -4.58 -7.86
CA LEU A 79 9.23 -6.03 -8.04
C LEU A 79 8.14 -6.39 -9.05
N LEU A 80 6.98 -5.75 -9.00
CA LEU A 80 5.88 -5.96 -9.97
C LEU A 80 6.31 -5.61 -11.41
N GLY A 81 7.12 -4.55 -11.56
CA GLY A 81 7.67 -4.12 -12.84
C GLY A 81 8.75 -5.03 -13.42
N MET A 82 9.43 -5.82 -12.58
CA MET A 82 10.45 -6.76 -13.04
C MET A 82 9.80 -8.04 -13.58
N PRO A 83 10.14 -8.50 -14.79
CA PRO A 83 9.66 -9.79 -15.29
C PRO A 83 10.11 -10.94 -14.38
N TYR A 84 9.18 -11.83 -14.04
CA TYR A 84 9.45 -13.14 -13.41
C TYR A 84 10.09 -13.12 -12.02
N LYS A 85 10.22 -11.95 -11.37
CA LYS A 85 10.62 -11.82 -9.96
C LYS A 85 9.47 -12.06 -8.99
N VAL A 86 8.26 -12.12 -9.52
CA VAL A 86 7.01 -12.31 -8.79
C VAL A 86 6.15 -13.33 -9.52
N THR A 87 5.37 -14.11 -8.77
CA THR A 87 4.42 -15.06 -9.38
C THR A 87 3.30 -14.34 -10.14
N LYS A 88 2.64 -15.06 -11.06
CA LYS A 88 1.47 -14.54 -11.78
C LYS A 88 0.30 -14.18 -10.85
N GLN A 89 0.15 -14.89 -9.73
CA GLN A 89 -0.90 -14.64 -8.75
C GLN A 89 -0.71 -13.26 -8.12
N ILE A 90 0.47 -13.00 -7.56
CA ILE A 90 0.79 -11.69 -6.96
C ILE A 90 0.70 -10.58 -8.00
N ARG A 91 1.17 -10.81 -9.23
CA ARG A 91 1.07 -9.79 -10.30
C ARG A 91 -0.37 -9.39 -10.65
N LYS A 92 -1.34 -10.26 -10.42
CA LYS A 92 -2.77 -10.03 -10.69
C LYS A 92 -3.56 -9.67 -9.43
N SER A 93 -2.90 -9.50 -8.30
CA SER A 93 -3.56 -9.14 -7.05
C SER A 93 -4.25 -7.78 -7.19
N THR A 94 -5.41 -7.70 -6.55
CA THR A 94 -6.24 -6.51 -6.46
C THR A 94 -6.53 -6.23 -5.00
N VAL A 95 -6.76 -4.97 -4.70
CA VAL A 95 -7.09 -4.46 -3.38
C VAL A 95 -8.39 -3.68 -3.45
N GLU A 96 -9.14 -3.69 -2.34
CA GLU A 96 -10.33 -2.85 -2.20
C GLU A 96 -9.93 -1.44 -1.79
N VAL A 97 -10.63 -0.45 -2.32
CA VAL A 97 -10.45 0.96 -2.00
C VAL A 97 -11.80 1.65 -1.93
N THR A 98 -11.85 2.78 -1.22
CA THR A 98 -13.04 3.63 -1.15
C THR A 98 -12.74 4.97 -1.82
N ALA A 99 -13.52 5.34 -2.82
CA ALA A 99 -13.39 6.63 -3.50
C ALA A 99 -14.46 7.61 -2.99
N TYR A 100 -14.04 8.83 -2.67
CA TYR A 100 -14.89 9.95 -2.27
C TYR A 100 -14.87 10.99 -3.38
N PRO A 101 -16.01 11.28 -4.04
CA PRO A 101 -16.03 12.15 -5.21
C PRO A 101 -15.70 13.60 -4.83
N LEU A 102 -15.10 14.34 -5.77
CA LEU A 102 -14.96 15.78 -5.64
C LEU A 102 -16.35 16.41 -5.54
N ARG A 103 -16.54 17.35 -4.61
CA ARG A 103 -17.83 18.02 -4.44
C ARG A 103 -18.16 18.86 -5.67
N ALA A 104 -19.44 18.92 -6.03
CA ALA A 104 -19.90 19.63 -7.22
C ALA A 104 -19.69 21.17 -7.15
N ASP A 105 -19.56 21.72 -5.94
CA ASP A 105 -19.31 23.13 -5.65
C ASP A 105 -17.81 23.48 -5.58
N ARG A 106 -16.91 22.51 -5.82
CA ARG A 106 -15.46 22.69 -5.69
C ARG A 106 -14.74 22.39 -7.00
N SER A 107 -13.64 23.10 -7.23
CA SER A 107 -12.64 22.74 -8.24
C SER A 107 -11.63 21.76 -7.66
N ALA A 108 -10.87 21.08 -8.53
CA ALA A 108 -9.75 20.27 -8.09
C ALA A 108 -8.81 21.08 -7.19
N PRO A 109 -8.34 20.53 -6.05
CA PRO A 109 -7.41 21.22 -5.17
C PRO A 109 -6.09 21.48 -5.90
N ASP A 110 -5.50 22.65 -5.68
CA ASP A 110 -4.11 22.91 -6.02
C ASP A 110 -3.16 22.49 -4.88
N PHE A 111 -1.87 22.79 -5.03
CA PHE A 111 -0.85 22.41 -4.04
C PHE A 111 -1.09 23.03 -2.65
N LEU A 112 -1.64 24.24 -2.55
CA LEU A 112 -1.92 24.88 -1.27
C LEU A 112 -3.19 24.28 -0.64
N ASP A 113 -4.18 23.97 -1.47
CA ASP A 113 -5.44 23.36 -1.05
C ASP A 113 -5.27 21.90 -0.57
N ALA A 114 -4.23 21.20 -1.04
CA ALA A 114 -3.98 19.80 -0.71
C ALA A 114 -3.84 19.54 0.80
N ILE A 115 -3.49 20.57 1.59
CA ILE A 115 -3.38 20.51 3.06
C ILE A 115 -4.76 20.35 3.71
N SER A 116 -5.82 20.88 3.10
CA SER A 116 -7.19 20.84 3.63
C SER A 116 -8.10 19.94 2.79
N ALA A 117 -7.53 18.92 2.13
CA ALA A 117 -8.19 18.12 1.10
C ALA A 117 -9.61 17.63 1.46
N PHE A 118 -9.90 17.35 2.73
CA PHE A 118 -11.22 16.88 3.17
C PHE A 118 -12.38 17.84 2.85
N ASP A 119 -12.17 19.16 2.79
CA ASP A 119 -13.27 20.10 2.46
C ASP A 119 -13.64 20.09 0.96
N TRP A 120 -12.83 19.45 0.12
CA TRP A 120 -12.99 19.40 -1.34
C TRP A 120 -13.77 18.18 -1.79
N TYR A 121 -13.74 17.09 -1.02
CA TYR A 121 -14.39 15.82 -1.38
C TYR A 121 -15.61 15.54 -0.51
N ASP A 122 -16.55 14.78 -1.05
CA ASP A 122 -17.77 14.39 -0.35
C ASP A 122 -17.57 13.04 0.36
N LEU A 123 -17.22 13.10 1.64
CA LEU A 123 -17.00 11.92 2.48
C LEU A 123 -18.29 11.14 2.78
N THR A 124 -19.47 11.74 2.53
CA THR A 124 -20.77 11.09 2.79
C THR A 124 -21.22 10.17 1.66
N ARG A 125 -20.51 10.19 0.52
CA ARG A 125 -20.85 9.43 -0.69
C ARG A 125 -19.72 8.48 -1.10
N PRO A 126 -19.35 7.51 -0.24
CA PRO A 126 -18.30 6.54 -0.57
C PRO A 126 -18.72 5.67 -1.75
N ALA A 127 -17.78 5.45 -2.67
CA ALA A 127 -17.89 4.47 -3.75
C ALA A 127 -16.79 3.42 -3.58
N ARG A 128 -17.17 2.18 -3.24
CA ARG A 128 -16.22 1.07 -3.16
C ARG A 128 -15.76 0.66 -4.56
N GLY A 129 -14.46 0.38 -4.69
CA GLY A 129 -13.85 -0.07 -5.93
C GLY A 129 -12.75 -1.09 -5.68
N GLN A 130 -12.27 -1.67 -6.77
CA GLN A 130 -11.08 -2.52 -6.75
C GLN A 130 -10.05 -1.97 -7.72
N ILE A 131 -8.80 -1.92 -7.26
CA ILE A 131 -7.66 -1.54 -8.10
C ILE A 131 -6.60 -2.64 -8.00
N THR A 132 -5.74 -2.73 -9.01
CA THR A 132 -4.58 -3.61 -8.92
C THR A 132 -3.60 -3.09 -7.87
N THR A 133 -2.84 -4.00 -7.24
CA THR A 133 -1.77 -3.63 -6.31
C THR A 133 -0.75 -2.66 -6.94
N ALA A 134 -0.49 -2.80 -8.26
CA ALA A 134 0.35 -1.87 -9.00
C ALA A 134 -0.24 -0.44 -9.08
N GLN A 135 -1.56 -0.32 -9.24
CA GLN A 135 -2.25 0.97 -9.20
C GLN A 135 -2.22 1.56 -7.80
N MET A 136 -2.40 0.75 -6.75
CA MET A 136 -2.26 1.19 -5.36
C MET A 136 -0.86 1.80 -5.11
N CYS A 137 0.22 1.12 -5.50
CA CYS A 137 1.57 1.68 -5.36
C CYS A 137 1.73 3.02 -6.10
N ASN A 138 1.10 3.15 -7.28
CA ASN A 138 1.16 4.39 -8.03
C ASN A 138 0.41 5.54 -7.35
N LEU A 139 -0.65 5.26 -6.57
CA LEU A 139 -1.33 6.28 -5.77
C LEU A 139 -0.35 6.93 -4.78
N PHE A 140 0.40 6.11 -4.04
CA PHE A 140 1.36 6.61 -3.04
C PHE A 140 2.60 7.24 -3.67
N VAL A 141 3.22 6.59 -4.67
CA VAL A 141 4.45 7.11 -5.30
C VAL A 141 4.20 8.40 -6.09
N HIS A 142 2.96 8.64 -6.53
CA HIS A 142 2.56 9.84 -7.27
C HIS A 142 1.48 10.65 -6.54
N SER A 143 1.46 10.57 -5.21
CA SER A 143 0.49 11.30 -4.40
C SER A 143 0.71 12.81 -4.54
N HIS A 144 -0.34 13.51 -4.92
CA HIS A 144 -0.47 14.96 -4.80
C HIS A 144 -1.07 15.33 -3.44
N VAL A 145 -2.10 14.57 -3.04
CA VAL A 145 -2.70 14.58 -1.71
C VAL A 145 -2.30 13.28 -1.03
N LEU A 146 -1.75 13.37 0.18
CA LEU A 146 -1.53 12.25 1.08
C LEU A 146 -1.84 12.69 2.50
N HIS A 147 -2.85 12.07 3.11
CA HIS A 147 -3.25 12.30 4.49
C HIS A 147 -3.39 10.96 5.22
N PHE A 148 -2.99 10.94 6.47
CA PHE A 148 -3.25 9.81 7.36
C PHE A 148 -4.75 9.76 7.69
N ALA A 149 -5.34 8.57 7.64
CA ALA A 149 -6.73 8.34 8.03
C ALA A 149 -6.77 7.95 9.50
N TRP A 150 -6.94 8.97 10.36
CA TRP A 150 -7.16 8.79 11.79
C TRP A 150 -8.62 8.41 12.03
N ASP A 151 -8.85 7.17 12.43
CA ASP A 151 -10.18 6.64 12.67
C ASP A 151 -10.51 6.70 14.16
N LEU A 152 -11.68 7.25 14.46
CA LEU A 152 -12.27 7.24 15.81
C LEU A 152 -12.82 5.84 16.11
N ALA A 153 -12.45 5.28 17.26
CA ALA A 153 -12.89 3.96 17.64
C ALA A 153 -14.43 3.85 17.68
N GLY A 154 -14.96 2.97 16.84
CA GLY A 154 -16.40 2.66 16.80
C GLY A 154 -17.25 3.65 16.00
N ILE A 155 -16.65 4.59 15.26
CA ILE A 155 -17.37 5.56 14.43
C ILE A 155 -16.84 5.45 12.99
N SER A 156 -17.74 5.30 12.01
CA SER A 156 -17.31 5.29 10.61
C SER A 156 -16.97 6.70 10.13
N VAL A 157 -16.18 6.83 9.07
CA VAL A 157 -15.87 8.14 8.47
C VAL A 157 -17.12 8.88 8.04
N GLU A 158 -18.07 8.18 7.44
CA GLU A 158 -19.32 8.75 6.98
C GLU A 158 -20.13 9.30 8.15
N GLU A 159 -20.17 8.56 9.27
CA GLU A 159 -20.81 9.03 10.50
C GLU A 159 -20.07 10.22 11.10
N ALA A 160 -18.74 10.16 11.23
CA ALA A 160 -17.92 11.24 11.77
C ALA A 160 -18.09 12.54 10.96
N SER A 161 -18.19 12.45 9.63
CA SER A 161 -18.30 13.60 8.72
C SER A 161 -19.59 14.42 8.86
N ILE A 162 -20.61 13.88 9.54
CA ILE A 162 -21.89 14.57 9.76
C ILE A 162 -22.10 14.98 11.22
N LEU A 163 -21.15 14.66 12.12
CA LEU A 163 -21.21 15.08 13.52
C LEU A 163 -20.90 16.57 13.65
N GLN A 164 -21.48 17.19 14.67
CA GLN A 164 -21.10 18.55 15.06
C GLN A 164 -19.75 18.50 15.79
N GLU A 165 -18.96 19.56 15.68
CA GLU A 165 -17.61 19.64 16.28
C GLU A 165 -17.63 19.42 17.80
N ASP A 166 -18.73 19.70 18.48
CA ASP A 166 -18.93 19.52 19.92
C ASP A 166 -19.54 18.16 20.31
N ASP A 167 -19.73 17.24 19.36
CA ASP A 167 -20.26 15.90 19.66
C ASP A 167 -19.25 15.12 20.53
N PRO A 168 -19.64 14.67 21.74
CA PRO A 168 -18.74 14.02 22.68
C PRO A 168 -18.15 12.70 22.17
N ARG A 169 -18.72 12.12 21.09
CA ARG A 169 -18.19 10.92 20.45
C ARG A 169 -16.89 11.21 19.67
N LEU A 170 -16.63 12.46 19.31
CA LEU A 170 -15.39 12.88 18.65
C LEU A 170 -14.18 12.92 19.58
N SER A 171 -14.37 12.77 20.90
CA SER A 171 -13.28 12.70 21.89
C SER A 171 -12.85 11.26 22.24
N GLY A 172 -13.25 10.29 21.42
CA GLY A 172 -12.87 8.89 21.59
C GLY A 172 -11.44 8.61 21.11
N PRO A 173 -10.85 7.48 21.49
CA PRO A 173 -9.49 7.14 21.06
C PRO A 173 -9.41 7.01 19.54
N VAL A 174 -8.34 7.58 18.97
CA VAL A 174 -8.03 7.49 17.55
C VAL A 174 -6.97 6.42 17.26
N THR A 175 -7.11 5.79 16.10
CA THR A 175 -6.15 4.81 15.57
C THR A 175 -5.84 5.14 14.12
N LEU A 176 -4.67 4.74 13.64
CA LEU A 176 -4.37 4.86 12.22
C LEU A 176 -5.12 3.76 11.45
N GLY A 177 -6.17 4.13 10.72
CA GLY A 177 -6.97 3.22 9.91
C GLY A 177 -6.48 3.05 8.48
N GLY A 178 -5.74 4.03 7.95
CA GLY A 178 -5.25 3.97 6.57
C GLY A 178 -4.76 5.32 6.05
N PHE A 179 -4.97 5.54 4.75
CA PHE A 179 -4.48 6.72 4.06
C PHE A 179 -5.51 7.24 3.07
N TYR A 180 -5.68 8.56 3.05
CA TYR A 180 -6.37 9.27 1.98
C TYR A 180 -5.35 9.78 0.98
N VAL A 181 -5.53 9.39 -0.29
CA VAL A 181 -4.56 9.64 -1.35
C VAL A 181 -5.26 10.07 -2.64
N ALA A 182 -4.71 11.08 -3.29
CA ALA A 182 -5.05 11.42 -4.67
C ALA A 182 -3.80 11.82 -5.44
N THR A 183 -3.71 11.37 -6.69
CA THR A 183 -2.72 11.82 -7.67
C THR A 183 -3.16 13.12 -8.34
N ASP A 184 -2.28 13.79 -9.08
CA ASP A 184 -2.63 14.96 -9.91
C ASP A 184 -3.82 14.71 -10.86
N THR A 185 -4.01 13.45 -11.27
CA THR A 185 -5.11 13.06 -12.16
C THR A 185 -6.38 12.77 -11.38
N SER A 186 -6.28 11.95 -10.32
CA SER A 186 -7.46 11.54 -9.56
C SER A 186 -8.03 12.68 -8.70
N SER A 187 -7.21 13.62 -8.23
CA SER A 187 -7.63 14.77 -7.41
C SER A 187 -8.71 15.64 -8.07
N ARG A 188 -8.79 15.59 -9.41
CA ARG A 188 -9.82 16.27 -10.21
C ARG A 188 -11.19 15.61 -10.14
N THR A 189 -11.28 14.42 -9.55
CA THR A 189 -12.49 13.59 -9.60
C THR A 189 -12.81 12.92 -8.28
N HIS A 190 -11.82 12.46 -7.51
CA HIS A 190 -12.02 11.76 -6.24
C HIS A 190 -10.75 11.69 -5.38
N LEU A 191 -10.98 11.55 -4.08
CA LEU A 191 -9.99 11.14 -3.07
C LEU A 191 -10.15 9.65 -2.82
N THR A 192 -9.05 8.90 -2.76
CA THR A 192 -9.08 7.45 -2.51
C THR A 192 -8.64 7.17 -1.09
N ARG A 193 -9.44 6.44 -0.32
CA ARG A 193 -9.00 5.81 0.92
C ARG A 193 -8.52 4.40 0.65
N VAL A 194 -7.34 4.09 1.19
CA VAL A 194 -6.74 2.76 1.20
C VAL A 194 -6.52 2.38 2.67
N GLU A 195 -7.09 1.26 3.10
CA GLU A 195 -6.96 0.79 4.48
C GLU A 195 -5.51 0.39 4.79
N LEU A 196 -5.06 0.64 6.02
CA LEU A 196 -3.71 0.33 6.48
C LEU A 196 -3.40 -1.17 6.32
N ASP A 197 -4.32 -2.03 6.77
CA ASP A 197 -4.19 -3.48 6.66
C ASP A 197 -4.09 -3.93 5.21
N THR A 198 -4.83 -3.30 4.31
CA THR A 198 -4.76 -3.60 2.87
C THR A 198 -3.35 -3.35 2.30
N VAL A 199 -2.69 -2.27 2.73
CA VAL A 199 -1.31 -1.96 2.35
C VAL A 199 -0.35 -2.98 2.97
N ALA A 200 -0.46 -3.23 4.27
CA ALA A 200 0.40 -4.15 5.00
C ALA A 200 0.31 -5.59 4.45
N ASP A 201 -0.89 -6.08 4.17
CA ASP A 201 -1.15 -7.38 3.57
C ASP A 201 -0.55 -7.50 2.17
N SER A 202 -0.62 -6.43 1.38
CA SER A 202 0.00 -6.38 0.05
C SER A 202 1.54 -6.47 0.15
N PHE A 203 2.13 -5.80 1.14
CA PHE A 203 3.58 -5.84 1.38
C PHE A 203 4.01 -7.24 1.85
N GLU A 204 3.29 -7.81 2.82
CA GLU A 204 3.57 -9.14 3.34
C GLU A 204 3.40 -10.22 2.26
N ALA A 205 2.31 -10.17 1.48
CA ALA A 205 2.06 -11.14 0.41
C ALA A 205 3.21 -11.14 -0.62
N MET A 206 3.78 -9.97 -0.93
CA MET A 206 4.94 -9.87 -1.81
C MET A 206 6.24 -10.34 -1.14
N ALA A 207 6.41 -10.06 0.16
CA ALA A 207 7.56 -10.54 0.93
C ALA A 207 7.61 -12.07 0.99
N GLN A 208 6.43 -12.70 1.10
CA GLN A 208 6.27 -14.16 1.17
C GLN A 208 6.18 -14.84 -0.21
N ASP A 209 6.01 -14.07 -1.30
CA ASP A 209 6.02 -14.60 -2.65
C ASP A 209 7.36 -15.28 -2.94
N ASN A 210 7.32 -16.53 -3.39
CA ASN A 210 8.52 -17.27 -3.76
C ASN A 210 8.34 -17.86 -5.15
N VAL A 211 9.16 -17.39 -6.10
CA VAL A 211 9.21 -17.98 -7.44
C VAL A 211 10.15 -19.18 -7.37
N VAL A 212 9.58 -20.39 -7.47
CA VAL A 212 10.33 -21.65 -7.34
C VAL A 212 10.54 -22.35 -8.67
N ALA A 213 9.83 -21.94 -9.73
CA ALA A 213 9.97 -22.53 -11.06
C ALA A 213 9.75 -21.50 -12.17
N LEU A 214 10.45 -21.71 -13.29
CA LEU A 214 10.37 -20.89 -14.49
C LEU A 214 10.14 -21.78 -15.71
N SER A 215 9.17 -21.43 -16.54
CA SER A 215 8.97 -22.09 -17.83
C SER A 215 9.70 -21.32 -18.92
N LEU A 216 10.58 -22.00 -19.66
CA LEU A 216 11.38 -21.42 -20.73
C LEU A 216 11.08 -22.13 -22.06
N ARG A 217 10.96 -21.34 -23.14
CA ARG A 217 10.89 -21.84 -24.51
C ARG A 217 12.07 -21.31 -25.32
N ARG A 218 12.75 -22.19 -26.03
CA ARG A 218 13.77 -21.80 -27.00
C ARG A 218 13.14 -21.58 -28.38
N ASP A 219 13.39 -20.44 -29.01
CA ASP A 219 12.97 -20.18 -30.39
C ASP A 219 13.89 -20.88 -31.41
N ALA A 220 13.49 -20.84 -32.69
CA ALA A 220 14.24 -21.45 -33.81
C ALA A 220 15.65 -20.85 -34.00
N ARG A 221 15.93 -19.67 -33.42
CA ARG A 221 17.25 -19.02 -33.43
C ARG A 221 18.05 -19.31 -32.17
N GLY A 222 17.59 -20.22 -31.31
CA GLY A 222 18.27 -20.58 -30.07
C GLY A 222 18.09 -19.58 -28.93
N ARG A 223 17.27 -18.52 -29.09
CA ARG A 223 17.01 -17.55 -28.02
C ARG A 223 16.00 -18.13 -27.04
N ARG A 224 16.25 -17.94 -25.74
CA ARG A 224 15.35 -18.37 -24.67
C ARG A 224 14.31 -17.27 -24.41
N HIS A 225 13.06 -17.67 -24.35
CA HIS A 225 11.92 -16.85 -23.99
C HIS A 225 11.33 -17.43 -22.71
N LEU A 226 11.33 -16.66 -21.62
CA LEU A 226 10.54 -17.06 -20.45
C LEU A 226 9.05 -16.96 -20.79
N LEU A 227 8.28 -17.93 -20.30
CA LEU A 227 6.83 -18.05 -20.50
C LEU A 227 6.06 -17.88 -19.18
N ASP A 228 6.67 -18.32 -18.06
CA ASP A 228 5.99 -18.38 -16.78
C ASP A 228 6.96 -18.32 -15.60
N ALA A 229 6.44 -17.83 -14.47
CA ALA A 229 7.06 -17.88 -13.15
C ALA A 229 6.00 -18.35 -12.15
N SER A 230 6.26 -19.47 -11.47
CA SER A 230 5.31 -20.10 -10.54
C SER A 230 5.92 -20.34 -9.17
N GLY A 231 5.05 -20.29 -8.15
CA GLY A 231 5.37 -20.65 -6.77
C GLY A 231 5.27 -22.15 -6.49
N GLU A 232 4.84 -22.94 -7.48
CA GLU A 232 4.83 -24.39 -7.42
C GLU A 232 5.67 -25.00 -8.56
N PRO A 233 6.40 -26.09 -8.31
CA PRO A 233 7.04 -26.86 -9.36
C PRO A 233 5.98 -27.53 -10.25
N ARG A 234 5.93 -27.18 -11.53
CA ARG A 234 5.08 -27.90 -12.50
C ARG A 234 5.68 -29.29 -12.77
N ILE A 235 5.09 -30.31 -12.16
CA ILE A 235 5.26 -31.71 -12.59
C ILE A 235 4.36 -31.89 -13.81
N LEU A 236 4.96 -31.98 -15.01
CA LEU A 236 4.22 -32.39 -16.20
C LEU A 236 4.29 -33.91 -16.29
N GLY A 237 3.12 -34.55 -16.33
CA GLY A 237 2.96 -35.91 -16.83
C GLY A 237 3.08 -35.96 -18.35
#